data_AF-A0A212CL88-F1
#
_entry.id   AF-A0A212CL88-F1
#
_cell.length_a   1.000
_cell.length_b   1.000
_cell.length_c   1.000
_cell.angle_alpha   90.00
_cell.angle_beta   90.00
_cell.angle_gamma   90.00
#
_symmetry.space_group_name_H-M   'P 1'
#
loop_
_entity.id
_entity.type
_entity.pdbx_description
1 polymer ?
#
loop_
_entity_poly.entity_id
_entity_poly.type
_entity_poly.pdbx_seq_one_letter_code
_entity_poly.pdbx_strand_id
1 'polypeptide(L)' 'MELSFAVQRSKDMVCGICMEVVYEKASPSERRFGILSNCNHTYCLKCIRKWRSAKQFESKIIKSCPECRITSNFVIP' A
#
# COMPACT_ATOMS: atom_id res chain seq x y z
N MET A 1 17.16 6.36 18.44
CA MET A 1 17.93 6.09 17.20
C MET A 1 17.20 5.14 16.24
N GLU A 2 16.42 4.17 16.72
CA GLU A 2 15.67 3.25 15.84
C GLU A 2 14.51 3.90 15.06
N LEU A 3 13.80 4.85 15.67
CA LEU A 3 12.71 5.61 15.03
C LEU A 3 13.20 6.40 13.81
N SER A 4 14.40 6.99 13.86
CA SER A 4 14.97 7.72 12.72
C SER A 4 15.24 6.81 11.53
N PHE A 5 15.68 5.56 11.75
CA PHE A 5 15.87 4.59 10.66
C PHE A 5 14.53 4.07 10.09
N ALA A 6 13.50 3.94 10.93
CA ALA A 6 12.16 3.59 10.45
C ALA A 6 11.57 4.72 9.58
N VAL A 7 11.74 5.98 9.99
CA VAL A 7 11.28 7.17 9.24
C VAL A 7 12.05 7.31 7.92
N GLN A 8 13.37 7.09 7.94
CA GLN A 8 14.19 7.17 6.73
C GLN A 8 13.82 6.09 5.70
N ARG A 9 13.54 4.86 6.15
CA ARG A 9 13.06 3.77 5.27
C ARG A 9 11.65 3.96 4.73
N SER A 10 10.81 4.71 5.43
CA SER A 10 9.42 4.97 5.02
C SER A 10 9.25 6.24 4.19
N LYS A 11 10.25 7.13 4.20
CA LYS A 11 10.23 8.39 3.45
C LYS A 11 10.14 8.18 1.95
N ASP A 12 10.83 7.18 1.42
CA ASP A 12 10.94 6.94 -0.02
C ASP A 12 9.96 5.85 -0.50
N MET A 13 9.03 5.42 0.36
CA MET A 13 8.07 4.38 0.00
C MET A 13 7.03 4.92 -0.98
N VAL A 14 7.04 4.36 -2.19
CA VAL A 14 6.13 4.71 -3.28
C VAL A 14 4.94 3.76 -3.27
N CYS A 15 3.75 4.31 -3.54
CA CYS A 15 2.57 3.49 -3.75
C CYS A 15 2.55 2.92 -5.17
N GLY A 16 2.51 1.60 -5.32
CA GLY A 16 2.44 0.95 -6.64
C GLY A 16 1.12 1.12 -7.42
N ILE A 17 0.13 1.82 -6.87
CA ILE A 17 -1.15 2.11 -7.57
C ILE A 17 -1.16 3.54 -8.11
N CYS A 18 -0.83 4.54 -7.27
CA CYS A 18 -0.83 5.94 -7.70
C CYS A 18 0.56 6.47 -8.07
N MET A 19 1.62 5.67 -7.89
CA MET A 19 3.01 6.01 -8.17
C MET A 19 3.52 7.27 -7.44
N GLU A 20 2.88 7.62 -6.32
CA GLU A 20 3.28 8.75 -5.47
C GLU A 20 3.98 8.26 -4.21
N VAL A 21 4.92 9.06 -3.71
CA VAL A 21 5.55 8.85 -2.41
C VAL A 21 4.51 9.08 -1.31
N VAL A 22 4.26 8.05 -0.49
CA VAL A 22 3.18 8.11 0.51
C VAL A 22 3.46 9.18 1.56
N TYR A 23 4.72 9.33 1.95
CA TYR A 23 5.15 10.29 2.95
C TYR A 23 4.97 11.76 2.52
N GLU A 24 5.04 12.04 1.21
CA GLU A 24 4.92 13.39 0.64
C GLU A 24 3.48 13.85 0.46
N LYS A 25 2.49 12.99 0.71
CA LYS A 25 1.08 13.37 0.57
C LYS A 25 0.71 14.55 1.48
N ALA A 26 -0.09 15.46 0.90
CA ALA A 26 -0.50 16.70 1.54
C ALA A 26 -1.25 16.45 2.86
N SER A 27 -2.11 15.44 2.90
CA SER A 27 -2.90 15.14 4.10
C SER A 27 -2.17 14.15 5.03
N PRO A 28 -2.03 14.47 6.34
CA PRO A 28 -1.39 13.56 7.31
C PRO A 28 -2.05 12.17 7.38
N SER A 29 -3.37 12.12 7.17
CA SER A 29 -4.16 10.89 7.15
C SER A 29 -3.78 9.94 6.02
N GLU A 30 -3.22 10.47 4.92
CA GLU A 30 -2.78 9.70 3.76
C GLU A 30 -1.30 9.32 3.80
N ARG A 31 -0.52 9.88 4.74
CA ARG A 31 0.91 9.52 4.95
C ARG A 31 1.11 8.13 5.56
N ARG A 32 0.03 7.37 5.71
CA ARG A 32 0.05 5.98 6.16
C ARG A 32 -0.03 5.06 4.94
N PHE A 33 0.92 4.14 4.86
CA PHE A 33 0.97 3.10 3.84
C PHE A 33 0.61 1.76 4.48
N GLY A 34 0.06 0.87 3.67
CA GLY A 34 -0.12 -0.54 4.02
C GLY A 34 0.84 -1.40 3.21
N ILE A 35 1.35 -2.45 3.85
CA ILE A 35 2.13 -3.52 3.22
C ILE A 35 1.25 -4.78 3.11
N LEU A 36 1.34 -5.49 1.99
CA LEU A 36 0.68 -6.79 1.85
C LEU A 36 1.50 -7.88 2.55
N SER A 37 0.85 -8.80 3.27
CA SER A 37 1.56 -9.83 4.04
C SER A 37 2.38 -10.78 3.17
N ASN A 38 1.93 -11.02 1.94
CA ASN A 38 2.51 -12.01 1.03
C ASN A 38 3.40 -11.37 -0.05
N CYS A 39 3.48 -10.05 -0.08
CA CYS A 39 4.38 -9.33 -0.95
C CYS A 39 4.71 -7.97 -0.32
N ASN A 40 5.98 -7.65 -0.15
CA ASN A 40 6.46 -6.42 0.50
C ASN A 40 6.18 -5.13 -0.31
N HIS A 41 5.18 -5.14 -1.18
CA HIS A 41 4.73 -3.97 -1.92
C HIS A 41 3.96 -3.01 -1.02
N THR A 42 4.25 -1.74 -1.19
CA THR A 42 3.68 -0.62 -0.45
C THR A 42 2.54 0.04 -1.21
N TYR A 43 1.44 0.30 -0.50
CA TYR A 43 0.31 1.02 -1.07
C TYR A 43 -0.24 2.06 -0.11
N CYS A 44 -0.74 3.17 -0.63
CA CYS A 44 -1.56 4.07 0.17
C CYS A 44 -2.80 3.33 0.67
N LEU A 45 -3.17 3.56 1.93
CA LEU A 45 -4.39 2.99 2.51
C LEU A 45 -5.65 3.27 1.67
N LYS A 46 -5.76 4.46 1.08
CA LYS A 46 -6.88 4.81 0.20
C LYS A 46 -6.87 4.01 -1.11
N CYS A 47 -5.70 3.86 -1.74
CA CYS A 47 -5.55 3.16 -3.00
C CYS A 47 -5.88 1.67 -2.86
N ILE A 48 -5.33 1.00 -1.85
CA ILE A 48 -5.57 -0.44 -1.65
C ILE A 48 -7.02 -0.72 -1.22
N ARG A 49 -7.66 0.18 -0.47
CA ARG A 49 -9.09 0.09 -0.16
C ARG A 49 -9.94 0.24 -1.42
N LYS A 50 -9.61 1.19 -2.30
CA LYS A 50 -10.32 1.37 -3.58
C LYS A 50 -10.16 0.14 -4.48
N TRP A 51 -8.96 -0.44 -4.54
CA TRP A 51 -8.69 -1.68 -5.26
C TRP A 51 -9.54 -2.85 -4.73
N ARG A 52 -9.55 -3.08 -3.41
CA ARG A 52 -10.35 -4.16 -2.80
C ARG A 52 -11.86 -3.94 -2.90
N SER A 53 -12.30 -2.68 -3.03
CA SER A 53 -13.71 -2.31 -3.18
C SER A 53 -14.21 -2.41 -4.64
N ALA A 54 -13.31 -2.56 -5.62
CA ALA A 54 -13.67 -2.63 -7.02
C ALA A 54 -14.40 -3.95 -7.35
N LYS A 55 -15.73 -3.96 -7.28
CA LYS A 55 -16.58 -5.15 -7.58
C LYS A 55 -16.58 -5.59 -9.05
N GLN A 56 -15.92 -4.84 -9.93
CA GLN A 56 -15.86 -5.14 -11.37
C GLN A 56 -14.91 -6.31 -11.71
N PHE A 57 -13.98 -6.65 -10.82
CA PHE A 57 -13.02 -7.72 -11.06
C PHE A 57 -13.31 -8.93 -10.17
N GLU A 58 -12.89 -10.10 -10.66
CA GLU A 58 -13.03 -11.36 -9.96
C GLU A 58 -12.38 -11.30 -8.56
N SER A 59 -12.99 -11.95 -7.58
CA SER A 59 -12.59 -11.85 -6.17
C SER A 59 -11.11 -12.21 -5.90
N LYS A 60 -10.51 -13.04 -6.77
CA LYS A 60 -9.07 -13.37 -6.77
C LYS A 60 -8.19 -12.17 -7.11
N ILE A 61 -8.60 -11.33 -8.05
CA ILE A 61 -7.82 -10.18 -8.53
C ILE A 61 -7.84 -9.05 -7.49
N ILE A 62 -9.01 -8.73 -6.93
CA ILE A 62 -9.13 -7.68 -5.91
C ILE A 62 -8.41 -7.99 -4.59
N LYS A 63 -8.24 -9.28 -4.27
CA LYS A 63 -7.45 -9.74 -3.11
C LYS A 63 -5.98 -9.96 -3.43
N SER A 64 -5.58 -9.77 -4.68
CA SER A 64 -4.20 -9.89 -5.12
C SER A 64 -3.49 -8.54 -5.17
N CYS A 65 -2.17 -8.59 -5.06
CA CYS A 65 -1.30 -7.47 -5.31
C CYS A 65 -1.46 -6.94 -6.74
N PRO A 66 -1.63 -5.62 -6.95
CA PRO A 66 -1.69 -5.01 -8.27
C PRO A 66 -0.48 -5.30 -9.16
N GLU A 67 0.72 -5.43 -8.57
CA GLU A 67 1.97 -5.60 -9.32
C GLU A 67 2.32 -7.07 -9.53
N CYS A 68 2.41 -7.86 -8.46
CA CYS A 68 2.88 -9.24 -8.53
C CYS A 68 1.75 -10.28 -8.57
N ARG A 69 0.49 -9.88 -8.47
CA ARG A 69 -0.71 -10.75 -8.43
C ARG A 69 -0.69 -11.84 -7.35
N ILE A 70 0.20 -11.73 -6.37
CA ILE A 70 0.20 -12.61 -5.20
C ILE A 70 -1.06 -12.30 -4.37
N THR A 71 -1.84 -13.33 -4.07
CA THR A 71 -3.03 -13.21 -3.23
C THR A 71 -2.63 -12.84 -1.81
N SER A 72 -3.09 -11.70 -1.30
CA SER A 72 -2.88 -11.24 0.07
C SER A 72 -4.22 -10.86 0.70
N ASN A 73 -4.67 -11.66 1.67
CA ASN A 73 -5.93 -11.41 2.35
C ASN A 73 -5.87 -10.24 3.34
N PHE A 74 -4.66 -9.89 3.80
CA PHE A 74 -4.44 -8.85 4.80
C PHE A 74 -3.56 -7.72 4.25
N VAL A 75 -3.84 -6.52 4.75
CA VAL A 75 -3.05 -5.31 4.56
C VAL A 75 -2.67 -4.85 5.95
N ILE A 76 -1.37 -4.66 6.20
CA ILE A 76 -0.82 -4.24 7.48
C ILE A 76 -0.47 -2.75 7.37
N PRO A 77 -1.24 -1.85 8.02
CA PRO A 77 -1.03 -0.40 8.01
C PRO A 77 -0.01 0.10 9.03
#